data_AF-A0AA87ZXG3-F1
#
_entry.id   AF-A0AA87ZXG3-F1
#
_cell.length_a   1.000
_cell.length_b   1.000
_cell.length_c   1.000
_cell.angle_alpha   90.00
_cell.angle_beta   90.00
_cell.angle_gamma   90.00
#
_symmetry.space_group_name_H-M   'P 1'
#
loop_
_entity.id
_entity.type
_entity.pdbx_description
1 polymer ?
#
loop_
_entity_poly.entity_id
_entity_poly.type
_entity_poly.pdbx_seq_one_letter_code
_entity_poly.pdbx_strand_id
1 'polypeptide(L)'
;MPHIPAYKNLTFPTLRAARLVKNCLNPFTCSYPRIKFDYGHDTSYVHEVSVLEMDGQFDRLDELIYVESHLSNISTKFYGEVTQQMLKHSDFPGSNNVTGLFQTMIGLKIRDQYE
;
A
#
# COMPACT_ATOMS: atom_id res chain seq x y z
N MET A 1 29.13 9.13 -13.25
CA MET A 1 28.00 8.52 -12.52
C MET A 1 26.89 9.55 -12.48
N PRO A 2 25.73 9.30 -13.12
CA PRO A 2 24.65 10.27 -13.14
C PRO A 2 24.04 10.38 -11.73
N HIS A 3 24.09 11.58 -11.17
CA HIS A 3 23.27 11.95 -10.01
C HIS A 3 21.80 11.80 -10.41
N ILE A 4 21.07 10.87 -9.79
CA ILE A 4 19.62 10.74 -9.95
C ILE A 4 18.97 11.67 -8.93
N PRO A 5 18.39 12.83 -9.32
CA PRO A 5 17.77 13.76 -8.37
C PRO A 5 16.30 13.38 -8.06
N ALA A 6 15.75 12.36 -8.74
CA ALA A 6 14.31 12.10 -8.82
C ALA A 6 13.67 11.55 -7.53
N TYR A 7 14.45 11.03 -6.58
CA TYR A 7 13.88 10.39 -5.38
C TYR A 7 13.70 11.33 -4.19
N LYS A 8 14.21 12.57 -4.24
CA LYS A 8 14.16 13.50 -3.09
C LYS A 8 12.78 14.10 -2.80
N ASN A 9 11.84 14.03 -3.74
CA ASN A 9 10.48 14.61 -3.60
C ASN A 9 9.37 13.54 -3.57
N LEU A 10 9.72 12.26 -3.44
CA LEU A 10 8.72 11.21 -3.26
C LEU A 10 8.28 11.19 -1.80
N THR A 11 7.24 11.94 -1.48
CA THR A 11 6.52 11.76 -0.23
C THR A 11 5.86 10.38 -0.30
N PHE A 12 6.36 9.43 0.49
CA PHE A 12 5.86 8.05 0.51
C PHE A 12 4.46 7.97 1.16
N PRO A 13 3.68 6.90 0.87
CA PRO A 13 2.39 6.69 1.50
C PRO A 13 2.52 6.69 3.02
N THR A 14 1.72 7.53 3.68
CA THR A 14 1.63 7.55 5.14
C THR A 14 0.37 6.80 5.54
N LEU A 15 0.50 5.80 6.42
CA LEU A 15 -0.68 5.25 7.07
C LEU A 15 -1.19 6.26 8.09
N ARG A 16 -2.50 6.55 8.08
CA ARG A 16 -3.13 7.42 9.10
C ARG A 16 -3.07 6.82 10.51
N ALA A 17 -2.80 5.52 10.60
CA ALA A 17 -2.54 4.80 11.85
C ALA A 17 -1.26 3.98 11.71
N ALA A 18 -0.28 4.18 12.61
CA ALA A 18 1.01 3.47 12.60
C ALA A 18 0.90 1.94 12.52
N ARG A 19 -0.28 1.40 12.85
CA ARG A 19 -0.64 0.01 12.63
C ARG A 19 -2.10 -0.08 12.22
N LEU A 20 -2.39 -0.77 11.14
CA LEU A 20 -3.76 -1.17 10.78
C LEU A 20 -3.85 -2.68 10.84
N VAL A 21 -4.58 -3.17 11.85
CA VAL A 21 -4.93 -4.58 11.96
C VAL A 21 -6.44 -4.68 11.80
N LYS A 22 -6.90 -5.39 10.77
CA LYS A 22 -8.30 -5.76 10.65
C LYS A 22 -8.57 -6.88 11.66
N ASN A 23 -8.87 -6.49 12.90
CA ASN A 23 -9.30 -7.42 13.95
C ASN A 23 -10.77 -7.76 13.70
N CYS A 24 -11.06 -9.04 13.51
CA CYS A 24 -12.43 -9.52 13.48
C CYS A 24 -12.99 -9.62 14.91
N LEU A 25 -14.21 -9.12 15.11
CA LEU A 25 -14.89 -9.12 16.41
C LEU A 25 -15.27 -10.54 16.88
N ASN A 26 -15.27 -11.53 16.00
CA ASN A 26 -15.74 -12.89 16.28
C ASN A 26 -14.70 -13.94 15.82
N PRO A 27 -14.20 -14.81 16.72
CA PRO A 27 -13.11 -15.77 16.44
C PRO A 27 -13.50 -16.92 15.49
N PHE A 28 -14.79 -17.14 15.20
CA PHE A 28 -15.26 -18.23 14.34
C PHE A 28 -15.55 -17.83 12.88
N THR A 29 -15.64 -16.52 12.57
CA THR A 29 -15.97 -16.04 11.21
C THR A 29 -14.78 -15.40 10.52
N CYS A 30 -13.58 -15.52 11.08
CA CYS A 30 -12.39 -14.89 10.57
C CYS A 30 -11.21 -15.84 10.74
N SER A 31 -10.54 -16.22 9.65
CA SER A 31 -9.16 -16.68 9.78
C SER A 31 -8.37 -15.57 10.48
N TYR A 32 -7.55 -15.98 11.44
CA TYR A 32 -6.44 -15.25 12.06
C TYR A 32 -5.95 -14.02 11.25
N PRO A 33 -5.60 -12.87 11.89
CA PRO A 33 -5.47 -11.56 11.24
C PRO A 33 -4.75 -11.67 9.89
N ARG A 34 -5.54 -11.60 8.81
CA ARG A 34 -5.10 -12.05 7.49
C ARG A 34 -4.25 -11.02 6.77
N ILE A 35 -4.31 -9.77 7.22
CA ILE A 35 -3.53 -8.65 6.72
C ILE A 35 -3.14 -7.75 7.89
N LYS A 36 -1.85 -7.45 8.01
CA LYS A 36 -1.30 -6.53 9.00
C LYS A 36 -0.53 -5.45 8.26
N PHE A 37 -0.82 -4.20 8.58
CA PHE A 37 0.01 -3.09 8.15
C PHE A 37 0.79 -2.49 9.31
N ASP A 38 2.04 -2.13 9.05
CA ASP A 38 2.90 -1.40 9.97
C ASP A 38 3.52 -0.22 9.20
N TYR A 39 3.62 0.93 9.86
CA TYR A 39 4.24 2.13 9.30
C TYR A 39 5.17 2.76 10.32
N GLY A 40 6.40 3.01 9.89
CA GLY A 40 7.44 3.58 10.73
C GLY A 40 8.42 4.43 9.93
N HIS A 41 9.23 5.20 10.66
CA HIS A 41 10.40 5.85 10.09
C HIS A 41 11.62 5.00 10.42
N ASP A 42 12.48 4.79 9.43
CA ASP A 42 13.73 4.06 9.57
C ASP A 42 14.86 4.82 8.85
N THR A 43 16.10 4.39 9.07
CA THR A 43 17.27 4.91 8.39
C THR A 43 17.86 3.84 7.48
N SER A 44 17.76 4.04 6.17
CA SER A 44 18.35 3.14 5.18
C SER A 44 19.56 3.81 4.55
N TYR A 45 20.74 3.18 4.67
CA TYR A 45 22.00 3.66 4.08
C TYR A 45 22.23 5.19 4.23
N VAL A 46 22.01 5.73 5.43
CA VAL A 46 22.19 7.16 5.81
C VAL A 46 21.06 8.11 5.39
N HIS A 47 19.96 7.61 4.83
CA HIS A 47 18.78 8.39 4.50
C HIS A 47 17.60 8.06 5.40
N GLU A 48 16.90 9.09 5.89
CA GLU A 48 15.60 8.92 6.54
C GLU A 48 14.58 8.44 5.51
N VAL A 49 13.94 7.31 5.82
CA VAL A 49 12.94 6.69 4.96
C VAL A 49 11.67 6.41 5.76
N SER A 50 10.54 6.55 5.10
CA SER A 50 9.26 6.06 5.62
C SER A 50 9.03 4.65 5.09
N VAL A 51 8.89 3.69 5.99
CA VAL A 51 8.67 2.29 5.66
C VAL A 51 7.19 1.97 5.89
N LEU A 52 6.55 1.46 4.84
CA LEU A 52 5.21 0.90 4.90
C LEU A 52 5.36 -0.61 4.68
N GLU A 53 4.91 -1.40 5.64
CA GLU A 53 4.93 -2.85 5.58
C GLU A 53 3.50 -3.39 5.51
N MET A 54 3.32 -4.44 4.71
CA MET A 54 2.09 -5.22 4.68
C MET A 54 2.47 -6.69 4.73
N ASP A 55 1.93 -7.40 5.70
CA ASP A 55 2.00 -8.85 5.79
C ASP A 55 0.63 -9.46 5.55
N GLY A 56 0.60 -10.60 4.86
CA GLY A 56 -0.61 -11.33 4.52
C GLY A 56 -1.17 -11.09 3.11
N GLN A 57 -2.40 -11.54 2.89
CA GLN A 57 -3.05 -11.57 1.58
C GLN A 57 -4.55 -11.24 1.68
N PHE A 58 -5.09 -10.63 0.63
CA PHE A 58 -6.52 -10.37 0.47
C PHE A 58 -7.23 -11.65 0.04
N ASP A 59 -8.20 -12.11 0.83
CA ASP A 59 -9.15 -13.15 0.38
C ASP A 59 -10.08 -12.63 -0.70
N ARG A 60 -10.47 -11.36 -0.56
CA ARG A 60 -11.37 -10.64 -1.45
C ARG A 60 -10.77 -9.27 -1.72
N LEU A 61 -10.46 -9.00 -2.98
CA LEU A 61 -9.92 -7.72 -3.42
C LEU A 61 -10.87 -6.56 -3.13
N ASP A 62 -12.17 -6.81 -3.07
CA ASP A 62 -13.20 -5.83 -2.70
C ASP A 62 -12.96 -5.24 -1.30
N GLU A 63 -12.28 -5.96 -0.40
CA GLU A 63 -11.94 -5.48 0.94
C GLU A 63 -10.77 -4.49 0.95
N LEU A 64 -10.01 -4.40 -0.15
CA LEU A 64 -8.89 -3.48 -0.29
C LEU A 64 -9.36 -2.01 -0.18
N ILE A 65 -10.61 -1.72 -0.55
CA ILE A 65 -11.17 -0.37 -0.43
C ILE A 65 -11.18 0.14 1.01
N TYR A 66 -11.34 -0.77 1.98
CA TYR A 66 -11.26 -0.43 3.40
C TYR A 66 -9.84 0.00 3.78
N VAL A 67 -8.83 -0.73 3.31
CA VAL A 67 -7.42 -0.39 3.55
C VAL A 67 -7.05 0.91 2.85
N GLU A 68 -7.48 1.08 1.59
CA GLU A 68 -7.26 2.29 0.79
C GLU A 68 -7.74 3.54 1.52
N SER A 69 -8.89 3.47 2.19
CA SER A 69 -9.44 4.60 2.97
C SER A 69 -8.55 5.05 4.15
N HIS A 70 -7.64 4.19 4.62
CA HIS A 70 -6.71 4.49 5.73
C HIS A 70 -5.30 4.86 5.25
N LEU A 71 -4.99 4.65 3.97
CA LEU A 71 -3.76 5.09 3.35
C LEU A 71 -3.87 6.56 2.97
N SER A 72 -2.86 7.35 3.29
CA SER A 72 -2.73 8.73 2.85
C SER A 72 -1.62 8.85 1.83
N ASN A 73 -1.73 9.89 0.99
CA ASN A 73 -0.66 10.28 0.09
C ASN A 73 -0.26 9.16 -0.89
N ILE A 74 -1.23 8.41 -1.42
CA ILE A 74 -1.05 7.36 -2.43
C ILE A 74 -1.25 7.88 -3.88
N SER A 75 -1.37 9.20 -4.07
CA SER A 75 -1.51 9.88 -5.37
C SER A 75 -2.68 9.38 -6.25
N THR A 76 -3.74 8.94 -5.59
CA THR A 76 -5.01 8.58 -6.24
C THR A 76 -5.79 9.83 -6.67
N LYS A 77 -6.33 9.83 -7.89
CA LYS A 77 -7.23 10.85 -8.45
C LYS A 77 -8.67 10.71 -7.94
N PHE A 78 -9.10 9.50 -7.60
CA PHE A 78 -10.42 9.23 -7.08
C PHE A 78 -10.40 8.10 -6.06
N TYR A 79 -11.40 8.08 -5.17
CA TYR A 79 -11.54 7.04 -4.15
C TYR A 79 -11.82 5.68 -4.79
N GLY A 80 -11.03 4.66 -4.42
CA GLY A 80 -11.15 3.32 -4.99
C GLY A 80 -10.28 3.10 -6.22
N GLU A 81 -9.43 4.06 -6.63
CA GLU A 81 -8.56 3.90 -7.80
C GLU A 81 -7.59 2.72 -7.64
N VAL A 82 -6.98 2.56 -6.45
CA VAL A 82 -6.07 1.43 -6.18
C VAL A 82 -6.83 0.12 -6.24
N THR A 83 -8.00 0.06 -5.58
CA THR A 83 -8.86 -1.13 -5.58
C THR A 83 -9.29 -1.50 -6.99
N GLN A 84 -9.68 -0.53 -7.81
CA GLN A 84 -10.09 -0.75 -9.20
C GLN A 84 -8.93 -1.30 -10.05
N GLN A 85 -7.72 -0.76 -9.90
CA GLN A 85 -6.55 -1.24 -10.65
C GLN A 85 -6.17 -2.67 -10.24
N MET A 86 -6.24 -2.99 -8.95
CA MET A 86 -6.00 -4.33 -8.43
C MET A 86 -7.03 -5.35 -8.93
N LEU A 87 -8.31 -4.96 -8.97
CA LEU A 87 -9.38 -5.79 -9.54
C LEU A 87 -9.21 -6.02 -11.05
N LYS A 88 -8.78 -4.99 -11.80
CA LYS A 88 -8.55 -5.09 -13.25
C LYS A 88 -7.44 -6.08 -13.60
N HIS A 89 -6.46 -6.23 -12.73
CA HIS A 89 -5.31 -7.11 -12.92
C HIS A 89 -5.34 -8.30 -11.95
N SER A 90 -6.51 -8.74 -11.49
CA SER A 90 -6.67 -9.82 -10.50
C SER A 90 -6.00 -11.13 -10.87
N ASP A 91 -5.84 -11.38 -12.17
CA ASP A 91 -5.31 -12.63 -12.72
C ASP A 91 -3.78 -12.67 -12.74
N PHE A 92 -3.12 -11.57 -12.37
CA PHE A 92 -1.65 -11.49 -12.33
C PHE A 92 -1.11 -12.07 -11.01
N PRO A 93 0.09 -12.68 -11.04
CA PRO A 93 0.71 -13.19 -9.83
C PRO A 93 0.99 -12.05 -8.84
N GLY A 94 0.54 -12.21 -7.59
CA GLY A 94 0.71 -11.21 -6.54
C GLY A 94 -0.37 -10.13 -6.48
N SER A 95 -1.40 -10.18 -7.35
CA SER A 95 -2.51 -9.22 -7.33
C SER A 95 -3.37 -9.25 -6.09
N ASN A 96 -3.29 -10.30 -5.28
CA ASN A 96 -4.00 -10.41 -4.01
C ASN A 96 -3.10 -10.25 -2.78
N ASN A 97 -1.87 -9.78 -2.94
CA ASN A 97 -0.95 -9.60 -1.81
C ASN A 97 -0.17 -8.29 -1.91
N VAL A 98 0.79 -8.15 -0.99
CA VAL A 98 1.67 -6.99 -0.86
C VAL A 98 2.32 -6.58 -2.19
N THR A 99 2.70 -7.54 -3.04
CA THR A 99 3.40 -7.26 -4.29
C THR A 99 2.56 -6.45 -5.25
N GLY A 100 1.34 -6.89 -5.56
CA GLY A 100 0.44 -6.16 -6.47
C GLY A 100 0.06 -4.78 -5.92
N LEU A 101 -0.16 -4.70 -4.59
CA LEU A 101 -0.52 -3.44 -3.93
C LEU A 101 0.60 -2.41 -4.09
N PHE A 102 1.84 -2.75 -3.75
CA PHE A 102 2.96 -1.82 -3.86
C PHE A 102 3.31 -1.48 -5.31
N GLN A 103 3.23 -2.43 -6.24
CA GLN A 103 3.41 -2.15 -7.66
C GLN A 103 2.41 -1.10 -8.16
N THR A 104 1.14 -1.22 -7.77
CA THR A 104 0.09 -0.26 -8.12
C THR A 104 0.39 1.11 -7.52
N MET A 105 0.70 1.17 -6.21
CA MET A 105 1.02 2.45 -5.54
C MET A 105 2.25 3.15 -6.15
N ILE A 106 3.30 2.39 -6.51
CA ILE A 106 4.48 2.93 -7.19
C ILE A 106 4.09 3.49 -8.57
N GLY A 107 3.25 2.76 -9.33
CA GLY A 107 2.74 3.23 -10.61
C GLY A 107 1.98 4.57 -10.50
N LEU A 108 1.16 4.73 -9.46
CA LEU A 108 0.46 5.99 -9.18
C LEU A 108 1.42 7.12 -8.82
N LYS A 109 2.46 6.86 -8.04
CA LYS A 109 3.49 7.85 -7.71
C LYS A 109 4.32 8.29 -8.92
N ILE A 110 4.63 7.37 -9.82
CA ILE A 110 5.31 7.70 -11.09
C ILE A 110 4.41 8.60 -11.94
N ARG A 111 3.10 8.29 -12.02
CA ARG A 111 2.12 9.12 -12.72
C ARG A 111 2.08 10.55 -12.14
N ASP A 112 2.03 10.65 -10.82
CA ASP A 112 1.99 11.92 -10.08
C ASP A 112 3.23 12.79 -10.30
N GLN A 113 4.41 12.17 -10.47
CA GLN A 113 5.66 12.89 -10.78
C GLN A 113 5.78 13.32 -12.24
N TYR A 114 5.03 12.67 -13.14
CA TYR A 114 5.02 13.00 -14.56
C TYR A 114 4.05 14.15 -14.90
N GLU A 115 2.98 14.28 -14.11
CA GLU A 115 2.00 15.38 -14.20
C GLU A 115 2.57 16.71 -13.68
#